data_AF-A0A531KGQ5-F1
#
_entry.id   AF-A0A531KGQ5-F1
#
_cell.length_a   1.000
_cell.length_b   1.000
_cell.length_c   1.000
_cell.angle_alpha   90.00
_cell.angle_beta   90.00
_cell.angle_gamma   90.00
#
_symmetry.space_group_name_H-M   'P 1'
#
loop_
_entity.id
_entity.type
_entity.pdbx_description
1 polymer ?
#
loop_
_entity_poly.entity_id
_entity_poly.type
_entity_poly.pdbx_seq_one_letter_code
_entity_poly.pdbx_strand_id
1 'polypeptide(L)'
;FPSNAQLSLRAHGMPDSTLRRNLAELVDCGLVIRRDSPNGKRYARKGRGGEIEEAFGFSLAPLLARAQEFEAAAERVRADNRALRLMRERITLHRRDIHKLIEAAVEEDVTGDWGGLWRRFRAVVETIPRRARIAELEPVVADLAALRDDVDKLLEIHMESTNPSGNESQSE
;
A
#
# COMPACT_ATOMS: atom_id res chain seq x y z
N PHE A 1 21.53 -12.46 -34.13
CA PHE A 1 22.02 -11.06 -34.07
C PHE A 1 20.85 -10.16 -33.74
N PRO A 2 20.94 -9.27 -32.74
CA PRO A 2 19.78 -8.67 -32.07
C PRO A 2 19.11 -7.60 -32.96
N SER A 3 18.37 -8.06 -33.98
CA SER A 3 17.53 -7.23 -34.85
C SER A 3 16.20 -6.87 -34.16
N ASN A 4 15.49 -5.87 -34.67
CA ASN A 4 14.13 -5.58 -34.21
C ASN A 4 13.19 -6.77 -34.38
N ALA A 5 13.36 -7.57 -35.43
CA ALA A 5 12.59 -8.81 -35.61
C ALA A 5 12.84 -9.81 -34.48
N GLN A 6 14.10 -9.97 -34.01
CA GLN A 6 14.38 -10.82 -32.86
C GLN A 6 13.84 -10.26 -31.54
N LEU A 7 13.88 -8.93 -31.35
CA LEU A 7 13.29 -8.29 -30.17
C LEU A 7 11.76 -8.42 -30.17
N SER A 8 11.11 -8.18 -31.30
CA SER A 8 9.68 -8.37 -31.50
C SER A 8 9.26 -9.80 -31.15
N LEU A 9 9.96 -10.81 -31.68
CA LEU A 9 9.69 -12.21 -31.38
C LEU A 9 9.78 -12.52 -29.88
N ARG A 10 10.81 -12.00 -29.21
CA ARG A 10 10.99 -12.15 -27.75
C ARG A 10 9.98 -11.36 -26.94
N ALA A 11 9.45 -10.27 -27.49
CA ALA A 11 8.38 -9.46 -26.92
C ALA A 11 7.00 -9.93 -27.43
N HIS A 12 6.78 -11.25 -27.52
CA HIS A 12 5.51 -11.86 -27.91
C HIS A 12 4.96 -11.40 -29.27
N GLY A 13 5.84 -11.19 -30.25
CA GLY A 13 5.44 -10.77 -31.60
C GLY A 13 5.01 -9.30 -31.69
N MET A 14 5.48 -8.45 -30.77
CA MET A 14 5.15 -7.03 -30.75
C MET A 14 5.39 -6.37 -32.13
N PRO A 15 4.42 -5.65 -32.71
CA PRO A 15 4.61 -4.95 -33.97
C PRO A 15 5.82 -4.01 -33.93
N ASP A 16 6.56 -3.91 -35.04
CA ASP A 16 7.81 -3.12 -35.10
C ASP A 16 7.59 -1.63 -34.76
N SER A 17 6.44 -1.06 -35.15
CA SER A 17 6.06 0.31 -34.78
C SER A 17 5.91 0.49 -33.26
N THR A 18 5.22 -0.43 -32.59
CA THR A 18 5.07 -0.46 -31.13
C THR A 18 6.41 -0.67 -30.43
N LEU A 19 7.23 -1.59 -30.94
CA LEU A 19 8.57 -1.84 -30.41
C LEU A 19 9.44 -0.59 -30.48
N ARG A 20 9.46 0.11 -31.62
CA ARG A 20 10.21 1.36 -31.78
C ARG A 20 9.71 2.46 -30.84
N ARG A 21 8.39 2.60 -30.67
CA ARG A 21 7.80 3.55 -29.73
C ARG A 21 8.23 3.27 -28.29
N ASN A 22 8.07 2.02 -27.83
CA ASN A 22 8.45 1.65 -26.47
C ASN A 22 9.96 1.84 -26.23
N LEU A 23 10.80 1.52 -27.23
CA LEU A 23 12.24 1.76 -27.14
C LEU A 23 12.59 3.25 -27.07
N ALA A 24 11.86 4.11 -27.79
CA ALA A 24 12.01 5.55 -27.66
C ALA A 24 11.63 6.02 -26.25
N GLU A 25 10.49 5.57 -25.71
CA GLU A 25 10.06 5.89 -24.34
C GLU A 25 11.09 5.44 -23.29
N LEU A 26 11.69 4.25 -23.46
CA LEU A 26 12.74 3.77 -22.56
C LEU A 26 14.03 4.62 -22.63
N VAL A 27 14.33 5.18 -23.81
CA VAL A 27 15.45 6.11 -24.00
C VAL A 27 15.12 7.47 -23.39
N ASP A 28 13.92 7.99 -23.65
CA ASP A 28 13.45 9.29 -23.14
C ASP A 28 13.37 9.29 -21.61
N CYS A 29 12.95 8.17 -21.00
CA CYS A 29 12.96 7.97 -19.54
C CYS A 29 14.37 7.71 -18.96
N GLY A 30 15.41 7.64 -19.80
CA GLY A 30 16.78 7.38 -19.38
C GLY A 30 17.03 5.99 -18.81
N LEU A 31 16.18 5.00 -19.12
CA LEU A 31 16.36 3.60 -18.71
C LEU A 31 17.30 2.85 -19.64
N VAL A 32 17.34 3.26 -20.91
CA VAL A 32 18.18 2.65 -21.94
C VAL A 32 18.95 3.75 -22.65
N ILE A 33 20.25 3.52 -22.90
CA ILE A 33 21.01 4.37 -23.81
C ILE A 33 21.09 3.68 -25.18
N ARG A 34 20.80 4.43 -26.23
CA ARG A 34 20.99 3.97 -27.61
C ARG A 34 22.38 4.36 -28.11
N ARG A 35 23.17 3.36 -28.51
CA ARG A 35 24.47 3.50 -29.18
C ARG A 35 24.32 3.09 -30.63
N ASP A 36 24.13 4.06 -31.52
CA ASP A 36 24.00 3.79 -32.94
C ASP A 36 25.36 3.43 -33.55
N SER A 37 25.39 2.40 -34.41
CA SER A 37 26.56 2.15 -35.26
C SER A 37 26.49 2.99 -36.53
N PRO A 38 27.61 3.20 -37.23
CA PRO A 38 27.63 3.91 -38.52
C PRO A 38 26.66 3.33 -39.56
N ASN A 39 26.31 2.05 -39.43
CA ASN A 39 25.46 1.33 -40.38
C ASN A 39 24.05 1.05 -39.81
N GLY A 40 23.70 1.59 -38.64
CA GLY A 40 22.41 1.36 -37.95
C GLY A 40 22.19 -0.06 -37.42
N LYS A 41 23.21 -0.93 -37.48
CA LYS A 41 23.13 -2.34 -37.01
C LYS A 41 23.61 -2.46 -35.55
N ARG A 42 23.06 -3.45 -34.82
CA ARG A 42 23.49 -3.80 -33.46
C ARG A 42 24.53 -4.91 -33.48
N TYR A 43 25.76 -4.62 -33.08
CA TYR A 43 26.85 -5.59 -33.02
C TYR A 43 27.88 -5.19 -31.97
N ALA A 44 28.60 -6.18 -31.45
CA ALA A 44 29.78 -5.98 -30.62
C ALA A 44 31.02 -6.41 -31.42
N ARG A 45 32.05 -5.56 -31.45
CA ARG A 45 33.37 -5.88 -31.99
C ARG A 45 34.23 -6.39 -30.83
N LYS A 46 34.81 -7.58 -31.00
CA LYS A 46 35.74 -8.17 -30.03
C LYS A 46 37.17 -7.89 -30.47
N GLY A 47 38.03 -7.50 -29.53
CA GLY A 47 39.46 -7.33 -29.77
C GLY A 47 40.18 -8.66 -29.89
N ARG A 48 41.51 -8.62 -30.13
CA ARG A 48 42.35 -9.82 -30.33
C ARG A 48 42.33 -10.81 -29.15
N GLY A 49 41.99 -10.35 -27.95
CA GLY A 49 41.86 -11.18 -26.74
C GLY A 49 40.45 -11.72 -26.46
N GLY A 50 39.46 -11.46 -27.32
CA GLY A 50 38.07 -11.89 -27.12
C GLY A 50 37.21 -10.95 -26.25
N GLU A 51 37.83 -9.95 -25.62
CA GLU A 51 37.14 -8.86 -24.92
C GLU A 51 36.34 -7.98 -25.87
N ILE A 52 35.20 -7.47 -25.42
CA ILE A 52 34.37 -6.55 -26.20
C ILE A 52 35.05 -5.17 -26.23
N GLU A 53 35.51 -4.76 -27.40
CA GLU A 53 36.24 -3.51 -27.62
C GLU A 53 35.28 -2.36 -28.00
N GLU A 54 34.24 -2.66 -28.78
CA GLU A 54 33.16 -1.71 -29.12
C GLU A 54 31.80 -2.42 -29.10
N ALA A 55 30.76 -1.79 -28.56
CA ALA A 55 29.39 -2.32 -28.57
C ALA A 55 28.39 -1.27 -29.04
N PHE A 56 27.68 -1.59 -30.13
CA PHE A 56 26.62 -0.77 -30.71
C PHE A 56 25.27 -1.47 -30.54
N GLY A 57 24.27 -0.75 -30.05
CA GLY A 57 22.95 -1.28 -29.66
C GLY A 57 22.36 -0.53 -28.47
N PHE A 58 21.85 -1.28 -27.49
CA PHE A 58 21.29 -0.71 -26.27
C PHE A 58 22.21 -0.97 -25.08
N SER A 59 22.46 0.07 -24.30
CA SER A 59 23.15 -0.03 -23.02
C SER A 59 22.15 0.08 -21.89
N LEU A 60 22.20 -0.90 -21.00
CA LEU A 60 21.45 -0.93 -19.73
C LEU A 60 22.27 -0.35 -18.57
N ALA A 61 23.43 0.27 -18.86
CA ALA A 61 24.25 0.93 -17.85
C ALA A 61 23.46 1.91 -16.96
N PRO A 62 22.46 2.68 -17.46
CA PRO A 62 21.65 3.52 -16.58
C PRO A 62 20.92 2.74 -15.48
N LEU A 63 20.43 1.54 -15.77
CA LEU A 63 19.75 0.70 -14.78
C LEU A 63 20.70 0.27 -13.66
N LEU A 64 21.94 -0.07 -14.02
CA LEU A 64 22.96 -0.45 -13.04
C LEU A 64 23.42 0.76 -12.22
N ALA A 65 23.70 1.88 -12.89
CA ALA A 65 24.15 3.11 -12.24
C ALA A 65 23.09 3.70 -11.29
N ARG A 66 21.81 3.54 -11.62
CA ARG A 66 20.65 4.01 -10.82
C ARG A 66 19.99 2.89 -10.00
N ALA A 67 20.64 1.73 -9.86
CA ALA A 67 20.04 0.57 -9.19
C ALA A 67 19.57 0.90 -7.77
N GLN A 68 20.40 1.63 -7.01
CA GLN A 68 20.07 2.06 -5.64
C GLN A 68 18.88 3.02 -5.59
N GLU A 69 18.75 3.92 -6.57
CA GLU A 69 17.59 4.82 -6.67
C GLU A 69 16.29 4.03 -6.86
N PHE A 70 16.30 3.06 -7.80
CA PHE A 70 15.14 2.22 -8.04
C PHE A 70 14.81 1.32 -6.87
N GLU A 71 15.81 0.76 -6.21
CA GLU A 71 15.64 -0.05 -5.01
C GLU A 71 15.01 0.77 -3.88
N ALA A 72 15.51 1.98 -3.63
CA ALA A 72 14.96 2.89 -2.63
C ALA A 72 13.51 3.29 -2.95
N ALA A 73 13.22 3.60 -4.22
CA ALA A 73 11.85 3.91 -4.67
C ALA A 73 10.92 2.69 -4.50
N ALA A 74 11.39 1.49 -4.83
CA ALA A 74 10.62 0.27 -4.66
C ALA A 74 10.36 -0.05 -3.18
N GLU A 75 11.35 0.15 -2.30
CA GLU A 75 11.16 0.01 -0.84
C GLU A 75 10.18 1.04 -0.29
N ARG A 76 10.22 2.29 -0.77
CA ARG A 76 9.23 3.32 -0.38
C ARG A 76 7.82 2.87 -0.71
N VAL A 77 7.58 2.43 -1.95
CA VAL A 77 6.27 1.94 -2.39
C VAL A 77 5.83 0.72 -1.57
N ARG A 78 6.75 -0.22 -1.28
CA ARG A 78 6.45 -1.37 -0.42
C ARG A 78 6.09 -0.94 1.01
N ALA A 79 6.82 0.01 1.59
CA ALA A 79 6.55 0.54 2.92
C ALA A 79 5.19 1.23 2.99
N ASP A 80 4.87 2.10 2.02
CA ASP A 80 3.61 2.82 1.96
C ASP A 80 2.42 1.84 1.79
N ASN A 81 2.57 0.82 0.94
CA ASN A 81 1.56 -0.22 0.79
C ASN A 81 1.36 -1.03 2.07
N ARG A 82 2.43 -1.37 2.79
CA ARG A 82 2.35 -2.06 4.09
C ARG A 82 1.61 -1.19 5.12
N ALA A 83 1.96 0.09 5.21
CA ALA A 83 1.32 1.03 6.13
C ALA A 83 -0.18 1.18 5.83
N LEU A 84 -0.54 1.35 4.55
CA LEU A 84 -1.95 1.42 4.12
C LEU A 84 -2.72 0.15 4.45
N ARG A 85 -2.12 -1.02 4.25
CA ARG A 85 -2.72 -2.31 4.61
C ARG A 85 -2.99 -2.40 6.11
N LEU A 86 -2.00 -2.11 6.94
CA LEU A 86 -2.14 -2.13 8.41
C LEU A 86 -3.23 -1.16 8.89
N MET A 87 -3.33 0.03 8.28
CA MET A 87 -4.36 0.99 8.64
C MET A 87 -5.77 0.46 8.33
N ARG A 88 -5.96 -0.17 7.16
CA ARG A 88 -7.23 -0.80 6.78
C ARG A 88 -7.59 -1.98 7.67
N GLU A 89 -6.60 -2.78 8.06
CA GLU A 89 -6.78 -3.87 9.03
C GLU A 89 -7.28 -3.33 10.37
N ARG A 90 -6.65 -2.27 10.92
CA ARG A 90 -7.11 -1.60 12.15
C ARG A 90 -8.55 -1.10 12.04
N ILE A 91 -8.89 -0.40 10.96
CA ILE A 91 -10.27 0.07 10.71
C ILE A 91 -11.25 -1.11 10.70
N THR A 92 -10.89 -2.21 10.04
CA THR A 92 -11.75 -3.39 9.96
C THR A 92 -11.98 -4.02 11.33
N LEU A 93 -10.92 -4.11 12.15
CA LEU A 93 -11.01 -4.61 13.52
C LEU A 93 -11.88 -3.72 14.41
N HIS A 94 -11.62 -2.40 14.45
CA HIS A 94 -12.44 -1.49 15.24
C HIS A 94 -13.90 -1.51 14.82
N ARG A 95 -14.19 -1.52 13.51
CA ARG A 95 -15.57 -1.60 13.01
C ARG A 95 -16.28 -2.86 13.47
N ARG A 96 -15.60 -4.00 13.39
CA ARG A 96 -16.16 -5.28 13.84
C ARG A 96 -16.42 -5.27 15.33
N ASP A 97 -15.44 -4.82 16.12
CA ASP A 97 -15.52 -4.90 17.56
C ASP A 97 -16.57 -3.92 18.12
N ILE A 98 -16.58 -2.65 17.66
CA ILE A 98 -17.60 -1.67 18.06
C ILE A 98 -19.00 -2.17 17.71
N HIS A 99 -19.18 -2.72 16.49
CA HIS A 99 -20.48 -3.24 16.09
C HIS A 99 -20.95 -4.37 17.01
N LYS A 100 -20.08 -5.34 17.32
CA LYS A 100 -20.40 -6.47 18.20
C LYS A 100 -20.66 -6.06 19.63
N LEU A 101 -19.89 -5.11 20.17
CA LEU A 101 -20.07 -4.64 21.54
C LEU A 101 -21.39 -3.89 21.69
N ILE A 102 -21.74 -3.03 20.72
CA ILE A 102 -23.03 -2.34 20.73
C ILE A 102 -24.18 -3.36 20.58
N GLU A 103 -24.06 -4.32 19.67
CA GLU A 103 -25.06 -5.38 19.47
C GLU A 103 -25.29 -6.18 20.75
N ALA A 104 -24.22 -6.69 21.38
CA ALA A 104 -24.29 -7.42 22.64
C ALA A 104 -24.88 -6.58 23.77
N ALA A 105 -24.49 -5.32 23.91
CA ALA A 105 -25.01 -4.43 24.95
C ALA A 105 -26.51 -4.17 24.79
N VAL A 106 -27.00 -4.08 23.56
CA VAL A 106 -28.44 -3.95 23.26
C VAL A 106 -29.17 -5.26 23.54
N GLU A 107 -28.59 -6.41 23.18
CA GLU A 107 -29.17 -7.74 23.46
C GLU A 107 -29.25 -8.05 24.96
N GLU A 108 -28.29 -7.56 25.75
CA GLU A 108 -28.24 -7.73 27.20
C GLU A 108 -28.99 -6.63 27.97
N ASP A 109 -29.73 -5.75 27.29
CA ASP A 109 -30.47 -4.62 27.87
C ASP A 109 -29.60 -3.71 28.79
N VAL A 110 -28.32 -3.56 28.43
CA VAL A 110 -27.37 -2.72 29.17
C VAL A 110 -27.82 -1.26 29.12
N THR A 111 -27.82 -0.58 30.27
CA THR A 111 -28.19 0.83 30.36
C THR A 111 -27.15 1.75 29.69
N GLY A 112 -27.58 2.60 28.76
CA GLY A 112 -26.68 3.56 28.09
C GLY A 112 -27.25 4.14 26.78
N ASP A 113 -26.64 5.21 26.27
CA ASP A 113 -26.98 5.80 24.97
C ASP A 113 -26.33 5.03 23.80
N TRP A 114 -26.67 3.74 23.66
CA TRP A 114 -26.20 2.88 22.57
C TRP A 114 -26.64 3.39 21.19
N GLY A 115 -27.83 4.01 21.11
CA GLY A 115 -28.33 4.61 19.87
C GLY A 115 -27.52 5.83 19.41
N GLY A 116 -27.05 6.67 20.34
CA GLY A 116 -26.12 7.76 20.06
C GLY A 116 -24.76 7.26 19.59
N LEU A 117 -24.21 6.24 20.26
CA LEU A 117 -22.97 5.58 19.84
C LEU A 117 -23.08 4.98 18.44
N TRP A 118 -24.18 4.29 18.15
CA TRP A 118 -24.43 3.70 16.83
C TRP A 118 -24.49 4.76 15.72
N ARG A 119 -25.16 5.90 15.97
CA ARG A 119 -25.20 7.01 15.00
C ARG A 119 -23.82 7.59 14.72
N ARG A 120 -23.01 7.81 15.76
CA ARG A 120 -21.62 8.29 15.59
C ARG A 120 -20.78 7.28 14.82
N PHE A 121 -20.88 5.99 15.17
CA PHE A 121 -20.20 4.92 14.46
C PHE A 121 -20.55 4.89 12.96
N ARG A 122 -21.85 4.96 12.63
CA ARG A 122 -22.32 5.03 11.24
C ARG A 122 -21.75 6.23 10.49
N ALA A 123 -21.77 7.41 11.10
CA ALA A 123 -21.22 8.62 10.50
C ALA A 123 -19.73 8.45 10.15
N VAL A 124 -18.93 7.88 11.05
CA VAL A 124 -17.49 7.62 10.80
C VAL A 124 -17.29 6.59 9.68
N VAL A 125 -18.09 5.53 9.63
CA VAL A 125 -17.97 4.52 8.57
C VAL A 125 -18.35 5.07 7.19
N GLU A 126 -19.34 5.96 7.14
CA GLU A 126 -19.83 6.55 5.89
C GLU A 126 -18.85 7.56 5.26
N THR A 127 -17.91 8.12 6.03
CA THR A 127 -16.87 9.02 5.49
C THR A 127 -15.73 8.30 4.80
N ILE A 128 -15.60 6.98 4.96
CA ILE A 128 -14.46 6.21 4.46
C ILE A 128 -14.50 6.12 2.91
N PRO A 129 -13.51 6.71 2.19
CA PRO A 129 -13.49 6.66 0.73
C PRO A 129 -13.21 5.25 0.19
N ARG A 130 -13.79 4.91 -0.98
CA ARG A 130 -13.50 3.65 -1.69
C ARG A 130 -12.01 3.50 -2.06
N ARG A 131 -11.33 4.62 -2.30
CA ARG A 131 -9.89 4.69 -2.61
C ARG A 131 -9.22 5.70 -1.69
N ALA A 132 -9.05 5.31 -0.42
CA ALA A 132 -8.40 6.17 0.57
C ALA A 132 -6.87 6.05 0.55
N ARG A 133 -6.21 7.20 0.71
CA ARG A 133 -4.79 7.34 1.05
C ARG A 133 -4.59 7.26 2.57
N ILE A 134 -3.36 7.04 3.03
CA ILE A 134 -3.05 6.91 4.47
C ILE A 134 -3.53 8.13 5.26
N ALA A 135 -3.21 9.34 4.80
CA ALA A 135 -3.60 10.58 5.46
C ALA A 135 -5.13 10.76 5.60
N GLU A 136 -5.92 10.12 4.73
CA GLU A 136 -7.39 10.15 4.80
C GLU A 136 -7.94 9.09 5.78
N LEU A 137 -7.15 8.06 6.10
CA LEU A 137 -7.53 6.98 7.04
C LEU A 137 -7.07 7.23 8.47
N GLU A 138 -6.05 8.07 8.68
CA GLU A 138 -5.60 8.49 10.01
C GLU A 138 -6.73 9.05 10.89
N PRO A 139 -7.51 10.06 10.45
CA PRO A 139 -8.61 10.58 11.26
C PRO A 139 -9.69 9.51 11.51
N VAL A 140 -9.98 8.67 10.52
CA VAL A 140 -10.95 7.57 10.67
C VAL A 140 -10.53 6.59 11.76
N VAL A 141 -9.24 6.22 11.82
CA VAL A 141 -8.74 5.33 12.87
C VAL A 141 -8.84 5.99 14.24
N ALA A 142 -8.50 7.28 14.36
CA ALA A 142 -8.62 8.01 15.61
C ALA A 142 -10.09 8.08 16.08
N ASP A 143 -11.03 8.39 15.18
CA ASP A 143 -12.46 8.47 15.49
C ASP A 143 -13.02 7.11 15.92
N LEU A 144 -12.63 6.02 15.24
CA LEU A 144 -13.03 4.66 15.62
C LEU A 144 -12.41 4.23 16.95
N ALA A 145 -11.16 4.61 17.25
CA ALA A 145 -10.54 4.33 18.54
C ALA A 145 -11.26 5.06 19.68
N ALA A 146 -11.56 6.36 19.50
CA ALA A 146 -12.31 7.14 20.49
C ALA A 146 -13.73 6.57 20.71
N LEU A 147 -14.40 6.12 19.64
CA LEU A 147 -15.70 5.44 19.76
C LEU A 147 -15.59 4.12 20.52
N ARG A 148 -14.50 3.37 20.31
CA ARG A 148 -14.26 2.15 21.06
C ARG A 148 -14.09 2.44 22.55
N ASP A 149 -13.31 3.45 22.90
CA ASP A 149 -13.11 3.85 24.30
C ASP A 149 -14.44 4.29 24.95
N ASP A 150 -15.31 4.99 24.22
CA ASP A 150 -16.63 5.37 24.73
C ASP A 150 -17.55 4.16 24.96
N VAL A 151 -17.49 3.16 24.08
CA VAL A 151 -18.22 1.89 24.25
C VAL A 151 -17.71 1.15 25.49
N ASP A 152 -16.39 1.01 25.61
CA ASP A 152 -15.77 0.29 26.73
C ASP A 152 -16.12 0.97 28.07
N LYS A 153 -16.10 2.32 28.15
CA LYS A 153 -16.52 3.06 29.35
C LYS A 153 -17.98 2.81 29.75
N LEU A 154 -18.91 2.75 28.80
CA LEU A 154 -20.31 2.46 29.13
C LEU A 154 -20.48 1.03 29.66
N LEU A 155 -19.75 0.07 29.08
CA LEU A 155 -19.76 -1.31 29.57
C LEU A 155 -19.14 -1.42 30.97
N GLU A 156 -18.03 -0.73 31.23
CA GLU A 156 -17.40 -0.68 32.56
C GLU A 156 -18.35 -0.12 33.62
N ILE A 157 -19.02 1.00 33.34
CA ILE A 157 -20.03 1.60 34.24
C ILE A 157 -21.14 0.60 34.55
N HIS A 158 -21.61 -0.14 33.55
CA HIS A 158 -22.62 -1.18 33.75
C HIS A 158 -22.09 -2.30 34.66
N MET A 159 -20.89 -2.82 34.40
CA MET A 159 -20.28 -3.88 35.21
C MET A 159 -20.09 -3.48 36.68
N GLU A 160 -19.66 -2.24 36.94
CA GLU A 160 -19.54 -1.69 38.29
C GLU A 160 -20.90 -1.57 38.99
N SER A 161 -21.95 -1.17 38.25
CA SER A 161 -23.30 -1.05 38.80
C SER A 161 -23.95 -2.40 39.15
N THR A 162 -23.58 -3.47 38.44
CA THR A 162 -24.12 -4.83 38.63
C THR A 162 -23.35 -5.62 39.70
N ASN A 163 -22.12 -5.21 40.05
CA ASN A 163 -21.29 -5.83 41.11
C ASN A 163 -20.94 -4.83 42.24
N PRO A 164 -21.89 -4.40 43.11
CA PRO A 164 -21.60 -3.46 44.19
C PRO A 164 -20.86 -4.05 45.41
N SER A 165 -20.45 -5.32 45.42
CA SER A 165 -19.80 -5.92 46.58
C SER A 165 -18.28 -5.72 46.59
N GLY A 166 -17.83 -4.76 47.40
CA GLY A 166 -16.43 -4.74 47.84
C GLY A 166 -15.94 -3.40 48.38
N ASN A 167 -16.59 -2.80 49.37
CA ASN A 167 -15.82 -2.02 50.33
C ASN A 167 -16.39 -2.03 51.76
N GLU A 168 -15.68 -2.79 52.58
CA GLU A 168 -15.35 -2.63 54.00
C GLU A 168 -16.32 -1.85 54.90
N SER A 169 -17.16 -2.62 55.60
CA SER A 169 -17.56 -2.30 56.96
C SER A 169 -16.39 -2.54 57.92
N GLN A 170 -15.78 -1.46 58.41
CA GLN A 170 -15.19 -1.42 59.75
C GLN A 170 -15.73 -0.21 60.52
N SER A 171 -16.67 -0.49 61.41
CA SER A 171 -17.02 0.36 62.53
C SER A 171 -16.84 -0.47 63.79
N GLU A 172 -16.09 0.11 64.73
CA GLU A 172 -15.74 -0.34 66.10
C GLU A 172 -14.75 -1.50 66.28
#